data_AF-A0A9E1TXW0-F1
#
_entry.id   AF-A0A9E1TXW0-F1
#
_cell.length_a   1.000
_cell.length_b   1.000
_cell.length_c   1.000
_cell.angle_alpha   90.00
_cell.angle_beta   90.00
_cell.angle_gamma   90.00
#
_symmetry.space_group_name_H-M   'P 1'
#
loop_
_entity.id
_entity.type
_entity.pdbx_description
1 polymer ?
#
loop_
_entity_poly.entity_id
_entity_poly.type
_entity_poly.pdbx_seq_one_letter_code
_entity_poly.pdbx_strand_id
1 'polypeptide(L)'
;MTNLQSLSFYYPELILIGVILAAIIYDLTIHQSKSGNVGWVLVAGLIAVAGAIYFQEQRVTTLFTDSIVLDPFASFFKLIVILATIFVSIVSLQSGELKDYRKGEYFTLLGIIVFGL
;
A
#
# COMPACT_ATOMS: atom_id res chain seq x y z
N MET A 1 8.23 -21.94 -11.87
CA MET A 1 7.71 -22.08 -10.49
C MET A 1 6.23 -22.42 -10.55
N THR A 2 5.66 -23.11 -9.57
CA THR A 2 4.19 -23.23 -9.49
C THR A 2 3.58 -21.94 -8.94
N ASN A 3 2.31 -21.65 -9.24
CA ASN A 3 1.64 -20.43 -8.76
C ASN A 3 1.65 -20.31 -7.22
N LEU A 4 1.59 -21.43 -6.51
CA LEU A 4 1.68 -21.47 -5.05
C LEU A 4 3.07 -21.06 -4.54
N GLN A 5 4.13 -21.44 -5.25
CA GLN A 5 5.49 -21.03 -4.90
C GLN A 5 5.73 -19.54 -5.22
N SER A 6 5.14 -19.02 -6.30
CA SER A 6 5.23 -17.59 -6.64
C SER A 6 4.62 -16.69 -5.57
N LEU A 7 3.60 -17.17 -4.85
CA LEU A 7 2.94 -16.43 -3.78
C LEU A 7 3.90 -16.04 -2.64
N SER A 8 4.90 -16.90 -2.35
CA SER A 8 5.91 -16.61 -1.33
C SER A 8 6.81 -15.42 -1.68
N PHE A 9 6.91 -15.06 -2.97
CA PHE A 9 7.68 -13.92 -3.44
C PHE A 9 6.80 -12.68 -3.68
N TYR A 10 5.48 -12.79 -3.51
CA TYR A 10 4.51 -11.71 -3.69
C TYR A 10 3.99 -11.15 -2.35
N TYR A 11 4.76 -11.37 -1.27
CA TYR A 11 4.33 -11.01 0.08
C TYR A 11 4.21 -9.50 0.33
N PRO A 12 5.02 -8.59 -0.25
CA PRO A 12 4.84 -7.16 -0.02
C PRO A 12 3.48 -6.65 -0.51
N GLU A 13 3.03 -7.16 -1.66
CA GLU A 13 1.73 -6.83 -2.24
C GLU A 13 0.58 -7.44 -1.43
N LEU A 14 0.76 -8.64 -0.89
CA LEU A 14 -0.22 -9.24 0.04
C LEU A 14 -0.36 -8.42 1.33
N ILE A 15 0.74 -7.89 1.86
CA ILE A 15 0.71 -6.97 3.01
C ILE A 15 -0.06 -5.70 2.64
N LEU A 16 0.21 -5.12 1.46
CA LEU A 16 -0.49 -3.93 0.99
C LEU A 16 -2.00 -4.17 0.86
N ILE A 17 -2.43 -5.29 0.28
CA ILE A 17 -3.85 -5.68 0.24
C ILE A 17 -4.42 -5.76 1.65
N GLY A 18 -3.70 -6.40 2.58
CA GLY A 18 -4.12 -6.49 3.98
C GLY A 18 -4.30 -5.13 4.64
N VAL A 19 -3.40 -4.18 4.38
CA VAL A 19 -3.49 -2.79 4.85
C VAL A 19 -4.72 -2.09 4.27
N ILE A 20 -4.99 -2.24 2.97
CA ILE A 20 -6.16 -1.64 2.30
C ILE A 20 -7.44 -2.20 2.90
N LEU A 21 -7.54 -3.52 3.07
CA LEU A 21 -8.70 -4.16 3.70
C LEU A 21 -8.89 -3.68 5.15
N ALA A 22 -7.81 -3.57 5.91
CA ALA A 22 -7.85 -3.03 7.27
C ALA A 22 -8.32 -1.56 7.27
N ALA A 23 -7.86 -0.74 6.32
CA ALA A 23 -8.31 0.65 6.16
C ALA A 23 -9.81 0.74 5.82
N ILE A 24 -10.32 -0.13 4.92
CA ILE A 24 -11.75 -0.21 4.59
C ILE A 24 -12.58 -0.58 5.82
N ILE A 25 -12.20 -1.65 6.52
CA ILE A 25 -12.91 -2.10 7.73
C ILE A 25 -12.87 -1.02 8.81
N TYR A 26 -11.72 -0.35 8.97
CA TYR A 26 -11.56 0.73 9.93
C TYR A 26 -12.41 1.95 9.57
N ASP A 27 -12.51 2.34 8.30
CA ASP A 27 -13.40 3.42 7.86
C ASP A 27 -14.88 3.07 8.08
N LEU A 28 -15.29 1.82 7.79
CA LEU A 28 -16.67 1.37 7.98
C LEU A 28 -17.09 1.32 9.47
N THR A 29 -16.14 1.10 10.38
CA THR A 29 -16.42 0.93 11.81
C THR A 29 -16.33 2.23 12.61
N ILE A 30 -15.68 3.28 12.09
CA ILE A 30 -15.47 4.55 12.81
C ILE A 30 -16.42 5.65 12.34
N HIS A 31 -16.91 6.43 13.30
CA HIS A 31 -17.69 7.64 13.02
C HIS A 31 -16.82 8.72 12.36
N GLN A 32 -17.41 9.47 11.42
CA GLN A 32 -16.77 10.50 10.58
C GLN A 32 -15.89 11.51 11.35
N SER A 33 -16.14 11.71 12.65
CA SER A 33 -15.38 12.61 13.53
C SER A 33 -13.94 12.15 13.83
N LYS A 34 -13.57 10.87 13.60
CA LYS A 34 -12.19 10.34 13.79
C LYS A 34 -11.52 9.90 12.48
N SER A 35 -12.05 10.33 11.33
CA SER A 35 -11.60 9.90 10.00
C SER A 35 -10.12 10.20 9.69
N GLY A 36 -9.48 11.15 10.40
CA GLY A 36 -8.04 11.40 10.29
C GLY A 36 -7.14 10.23 10.76
N ASN A 37 -7.64 9.35 11.62
CA ASN A 37 -6.86 8.19 12.09
C ASN A 37 -6.64 7.14 10.99
N VAL A 38 -7.52 7.09 9.99
CA VAL A 38 -7.41 6.16 8.85
C VAL A 38 -6.14 6.44 8.05
N GLY A 39 -5.79 7.71 7.84
CA GLY A 39 -4.57 8.07 7.11
C GLY A 39 -3.29 7.68 7.85
N TRP A 40 -3.29 7.70 9.19
CA TRP A 40 -2.16 7.19 9.98
C TRP A 40 -2.01 5.66 9.87
N VAL A 41 -3.13 4.93 9.83
CA VAL A 41 -3.12 3.48 9.58
C VAL A 41 -2.54 3.18 8.18
N LEU A 42 -2.95 3.95 7.17
CA LEU A 42 -2.41 3.82 5.81
C LEU A 42 -0.91 4.10 5.78
N VAL A 43 -0.44 5.21 6.37
CA VAL A 43 0.99 5.56 6.41
C VAL A 43 1.80 4.49 7.13
N ALA A 44 1.33 4.00 8.28
CA ALA A 44 2.00 2.93 9.00
C ALA A 44 2.07 1.63 8.17
N GLY A 45 0.99 1.29 7.47
CA GLY A 45 0.94 0.14 6.57
C GLY A 45 1.90 0.28 5.38
N LEU A 46 1.96 1.47 4.75
CA LEU A 46 2.87 1.75 3.66
C LEU A 46 4.34 1.67 4.09
N ILE A 47 4.68 2.11 5.29
CA ILE A 47 6.02 1.95 5.86
C ILE A 47 6.36 0.46 6.05
N ALA A 48 5.41 -0.35 6.53
CA ALA A 48 5.60 -1.79 6.64
C ALA A 48 5.83 -2.46 5.28
N VAL A 49 5.08 -2.05 4.25
CA VAL A 49 5.28 -2.53 2.86
C VAL A 49 6.64 -2.10 2.31
N ALA A 50 7.07 -0.86 2.55
CA ALA A 50 8.40 -0.40 2.14
C ALA A 50 9.52 -1.24 2.78
N GLY A 51 9.38 -1.54 4.08
CA GLY A 51 10.29 -2.46 4.78
C GLY A 51 10.27 -3.86 4.17
N ALA A 52 9.09 -4.40 3.87
CA ALA A 52 8.92 -5.69 3.23
C ALA A 52 9.63 -5.77 1.87
N ILE A 53 9.54 -4.74 1.03
CA ILE A 53 10.25 -4.66 -0.26
C ILE A 53 11.76 -4.54 -0.05
N TYR A 54 12.21 -3.75 0.93
CA TYR A 54 13.64 -3.56 1.18
C TYR A 54 14.33 -4.85 1.65
N PHE A 55 13.66 -5.65 2.48
CA PHE A 55 14.16 -6.96 2.92
C PHE A 55 13.95 -8.09 1.90
N GLN A 56 13.26 -7.81 0.80
CA GLN A 56 13.04 -8.80 -0.25
C GLN A 56 14.37 -9.16 -0.93
N GLU A 57 14.60 -10.46 -1.12
CA GLU A 57 15.79 -10.91 -1.84
C GLU A 57 15.78 -10.37 -3.28
N GLN A 58 16.91 -9.77 -3.68
CA GLN A 58 17.13 -9.27 -5.03
C GLN A 58 17.42 -10.42 -6.00
N ARG A 59 16.40 -11.24 -6.29
CA ARG A 59 16.47 -12.27 -7.32
C ARG A 59 15.72 -11.81 -8.56
N VAL A 60 16.33 -12.01 -9.71
CA VAL A 60 15.65 -11.87 -11.00
C VAL A 60 14.89 -13.17 -11.27
N THR A 61 13.58 -13.14 -11.10
CA THR A 61 12.71 -14.29 -11.33
C THR A 61 11.38 -13.87 -11.93
N THR A 62 10.69 -14.82 -12.54
CA THR A 62 9.34 -14.61 -13.03
C THR A 62 8.33 -15.31 -12.13
N LEU A 63 7.20 -14.66 -11.90
CA LEU A 63 6.11 -15.11 -11.06
C LEU A 63 4.85 -15.34 -11.89
N PHE A 64 4.02 -16.30 -11.46
CA PHE A 64 2.72 -16.60 -12.06
C PHE A 64 2.80 -16.89 -13.57
N THR A 65 3.58 -17.90 -13.95
CA THR A 65 3.78 -18.30 -15.37
C THR A 65 4.19 -17.12 -16.23
N ASP A 66 5.27 -16.44 -15.85
CA ASP A 66 5.86 -15.32 -16.58
C ASP A 66 4.96 -14.08 -16.75
N SER A 67 3.88 -13.97 -15.98
CA SER A 67 2.99 -12.81 -16.01
C SER A 67 3.57 -11.61 -15.28
N ILE A 68 4.41 -11.83 -14.27
CA ILE A 68 5.02 -10.78 -13.45
C ILE A 68 6.52 -11.02 -13.36
N VAL A 69 7.32 -10.00 -13.62
CA VAL A 69 8.77 -10.04 -13.42
C VAL A 69 9.10 -9.46 -12.05
N LEU A 70 9.82 -10.24 -11.25
CA LEU A 70 10.47 -9.77 -10.03
C LEU A 70 11.91 -9.46 -10.36
N ASP A 71 12.27 -8.18 -10.35
CA ASP A 71 13.63 -7.71 -10.54
C ASP A 71 13.93 -6.48 -9.65
N PRO A 72 15.21 -6.11 -9.47
CA PRO A 72 15.57 -4.94 -8.67
C PRO A 72 15.02 -3.62 -9.23
N PHE A 73 14.73 -3.55 -10.53
CA PHE A 73 14.19 -2.36 -11.18
C PHE A 73 12.73 -2.12 -10.77
N ALA A 74 11.88 -3.14 -10.84
CA ALA A 74 10.50 -3.11 -10.38
C ALA A 74 10.44 -2.81 -8.87
N SER A 75 11.29 -3.44 -8.05
CA SER A 75 11.36 -3.15 -6.61
C SER A 75 11.74 -1.69 -6.31
N PHE A 76 12.65 -1.11 -7.08
CA PHE A 76 13.01 0.30 -6.96
C PHE A 76 11.82 1.23 -7.27
N PHE A 77 11.09 0.97 -8.36
CA PHE A 77 9.91 1.77 -8.71
C PHE A 77 8.79 1.64 -7.67
N LYS A 78 8.54 0.43 -7.14
CA LYS A 78 7.58 0.24 -6.04
C LYS A 78 7.94 1.08 -4.82
N LEU A 79 9.22 1.15 -4.45
CA LEU A 79 9.68 2.00 -3.34
C LEU A 79 9.44 3.49 -3.61
N ILE A 80 9.67 3.96 -4.84
CA ILE A 80 9.38 5.34 -5.22
C ILE A 80 7.88 5.65 -5.09
N VAL A 81 7.02 4.77 -5.62
CA VAL A 81 5.56 4.93 -5.57
C VAL A 81 5.10 4.98 -4.12
N ILE A 82 5.54 4.04 -3.28
CA ILE A 82 5.18 4.01 -1.86
C ILE A 82 5.66 5.27 -1.14
N LEU A 83 6.89 5.72 -1.39
CA LEU A 83 7.44 6.93 -0.79
C LEU A 83 6.62 8.16 -1.18
N ALA A 84 6.28 8.31 -2.47
CA ALA A 84 5.43 9.39 -2.96
C ALA A 84 4.06 9.37 -2.28
N THR A 85 3.45 8.19 -2.17
CA THR A 85 2.15 8.01 -1.50
C THR A 85 2.21 8.35 -0.01
N ILE A 86 3.30 8.02 0.69
CA ILE A 86 3.49 8.42 2.09
C ILE A 86 3.48 9.95 2.20
N PHE A 87 4.23 10.64 1.35
CA PHE A 87 4.26 12.12 1.35
C PHE A 87 2.88 12.70 1.05
N VAL A 88 2.20 12.23 0.00
CA VAL A 88 0.85 12.67 -0.34
C VAL A 88 -0.10 12.42 0.83
N SER A 89 0.00 11.27 1.50
CA SER A 89 -0.86 10.95 2.64
C SER A 89 -0.66 11.90 3.82
N ILE A 90 0.59 12.22 4.15
CA ILE A 90 0.94 13.16 5.23
C ILE A 90 0.43 14.56 4.91
N VAL A 91 0.67 15.05 3.69
CA VAL A 91 0.21 16.37 3.25
C VAL A 91 -1.32 16.44 3.24
N SER A 92 -1.99 15.41 2.73
CA SER A 92 -3.45 15.32 2.74
C SER A 92 -4.05 15.25 4.16
N LEU A 93 -3.35 14.66 5.13
CA LEU A 93 -3.79 14.69 6.54
C LEU A 93 -3.77 16.10 7.15
N GLN A 94 -2.75 16.90 6.83
CA GLN A 94 -2.62 18.29 7.29
C GLN A 94 -3.46 19.28 6.48
N SER A 95 -3.84 18.92 5.26
CA SER A 95 -4.73 19.70 4.42
C SER A 95 -6.10 19.92 5.09
N GLY A 96 -6.49 21.19 5.17
CA GLY A 96 -7.82 21.59 5.63
C GLY A 96 -8.93 21.29 4.60
N GLU A 97 -8.58 20.99 3.35
CA GLU A 97 -9.54 20.79 2.25
C GLU A 97 -10.38 19.52 2.44
N LEU A 98 -9.84 18.54 3.14
CA LEU A 98 -10.54 17.29 3.44
C LEU A 98 -11.37 17.37 4.74
N LYS A 99 -11.56 18.55 5.36
CA LYS A 99 -12.39 18.69 6.57
C LYS A 99 -13.88 18.46 6.30
N ASP A 100 -14.36 18.83 5.11
CA ASP A 100 -15.77 18.65 4.72
C ASP A 100 -16.05 17.30 4.05
N TYR A 101 -15.02 16.48 3.79
CA TYR A 101 -15.13 15.20 3.10
C TYR A 101 -14.76 14.02 4.00
N ARG A 102 -15.29 12.82 3.69
CA ARG A 102 -14.91 11.57 4.39
C ARG A 102 -13.46 11.21 4.08
N LYS A 103 -12.56 11.54 4.99
CA LYS A 103 -11.10 11.31 4.82
C LYS A 103 -10.73 9.84 4.59
N GLY A 104 -11.47 8.91 5.18
CA GLY A 104 -11.13 7.48 5.08
C GLY A 104 -11.38 6.86 3.71
N GLU A 105 -12.42 7.28 2.98
CA GLU A 105 -12.64 6.85 1.59
C GLU A 105 -11.49 7.31 0.68
N TYR A 106 -11.04 8.56 0.86
CA TYR A 106 -9.91 9.12 0.14
C TYR A 106 -8.63 8.29 0.36
N PHE A 107 -8.28 8.00 1.62
CA PHE A 107 -7.09 7.19 1.93
C PHE A 107 -7.20 5.75 1.44
N THR A 108 -8.41 5.19 1.44
CA THR A 108 -8.67 3.86 0.90
C THR A 108 -8.44 3.80 -0.61
N LEU A 109 -9.05 4.73 -1.36
CA LEU A 109 -8.87 4.83 -2.81
C LEU A 109 -7.41 5.07 -3.18
N LEU A 110 -6.73 5.91 -2.41
CA LEU A 110 -5.30 6.17 -2.57
C LEU A 110 -4.46 4.91 -2.37
N GLY A 111 -4.80 4.06 -1.39
CA GLY A 111 -4.19 2.73 -1.21
C GLY A 111 -4.46 1.79 -2.39
N ILE A 112 -5.69 1.76 -2.92
CA ILE A 112 -6.05 0.93 -4.09
C ILE A 112 -5.27 1.36 -5.34
N ILE A 113 -5.08 2.65 -5.56
CA ILE A 113 -4.28 3.15 -6.68
C ILE A 113 -2.83 2.67 -6.57
N VAL A 114 -2.25 2.68 -5.36
CA VAL A 114 -0.89 2.18 -5.13
C VAL A 114 -0.76 0.70 -5.40
N PHE A 115 -1.80 -0.10 -5.11
CA PHE A 115 -1.77 -1.52 -5.44
C PHE A 115 -1.74 -1.77 -6.96
N GLY A 116 -2.28 -0.86 -7.76
CA GLY A 116 -2.25 -0.95 -9.23
C GLY A 116 -0.96 -0.45 -9.88
N LEU A 117 -0.07 0.21 -9.12
CA LEU A 117 1.18 0.82 -9.60
C LEU A 117 2.39 -0.02 -9.20
#